data_AF-A0A7S2FQN3-F1
#
_entry.id   AF-A0A7S2FQN3-F1
#
_cell.length_a   1.000
_cell.length_b   1.000
_cell.length_c   1.000
_cell.angle_alpha   90.00
_cell.angle_beta   90.00
_cell.angle_gamma   90.00
#
_symmetry.space_group_name_H-M   'P 1'
#
loop_
_entity.id
_entity.type
_entity.pdbx_description
1 polymer ?
#
loop_
_entity_poly.entity_id
_entity_poly.type
_entity_poly.pdbx_seq_one_letter_code
_entity_poly.pdbx_strand_id
1 'polypeptide(L)'
;GADSIVLSLLEEGCIDHSCIGTLTETLDEWANIALRTLVFAKRDLPEEVFEPWFGRYQDATSDQAELLKMRKGEANAIVDLQAELECSLTLQGATAIEDKLQDGVPEILSDLRA
;
A
#
# COMPACT_ATOMS: atom_id res chain seq x y z
N GLY A 1 -1.46 -0.12 1.71
CA GLY A 1 -1.40 -0.03 0.25
C GLY A 1 -2.40 -0.99 -0.38
N ALA A 2 -2.35 -1.12 -1.70
CA ALA A 2 -3.04 -2.21 -2.40
C ALA A 2 -2.46 -3.56 -1.94
N ASP A 3 -3.31 -4.58 -1.91
CA ASP A 3 -2.97 -5.96 -1.59
C ASP A 3 -1.80 -6.49 -2.43
N SER A 4 -1.90 -6.38 -3.75
CA SER A 4 -0.86 -6.83 -4.70
C SER A 4 0.51 -6.20 -4.44
N ILE A 5 0.54 -4.93 -4.01
CA ILE A 5 1.79 -4.23 -3.69
C ILE A 5 2.30 -4.66 -2.32
N VAL A 6 1.49 -4.52 -1.28
CA VAL A 6 1.94 -4.76 0.12
C VAL A 6 2.35 -6.21 0.33
N LEU A 7 1.62 -7.18 -0.26
CA LEU A 7 1.95 -8.60 -0.14
C LEU A 7 3.32 -8.94 -0.75
N SER A 8 3.74 -8.23 -1.81
CA SER A 8 5.06 -8.42 -2.42
C SER A 8 6.23 -7.83 -1.62
N LEU A 9 5.94 -6.99 -0.62
CA LEU A 9 6.95 -6.31 0.21
C LEU A 9 7.11 -6.97 1.58
N LEU A 10 6.38 -8.06 1.86
CA LEU A 10 6.42 -8.76 3.13
C LEU A 10 7.74 -9.52 3.32
N GLU A 11 8.15 -9.66 4.58
CA GLU A 11 9.31 -10.48 4.96
C GLU A 11 9.03 -11.98 4.75
N GLU A 12 9.91 -12.67 4.04
CA GLU A 12 9.82 -14.11 3.83
C GLU A 12 10.02 -14.87 5.15
N GLY A 13 9.07 -15.73 5.52
CA GLY A 13 9.19 -16.63 6.67
C GLY A 13 8.79 -16.04 8.03
N CYS A 14 8.41 -14.75 8.09
CA CYS A 14 7.96 -14.09 9.33
C CYS A 14 6.47 -14.36 9.64
N ILE A 15 5.68 -14.70 8.62
CA ILE A 15 4.24 -14.93 8.72
C ILE A 15 3.92 -16.33 8.20
N ASP A 16 3.06 -17.04 8.92
CA ASP A 16 2.54 -18.33 8.48
C ASP A 16 1.84 -18.18 7.13
N HIS A 17 2.20 -19.03 6.16
CA HIS A 17 1.61 -19.05 4.84
C HIS A 17 0.08 -19.25 4.90
N SER A 18 -0.40 -19.96 5.93
CA SER A 18 -1.83 -20.09 6.24
C SER A 18 -2.51 -18.73 6.45
N CYS A 19 -1.89 -17.81 7.20
CA CYS A 19 -2.47 -16.50 7.49
C CYS A 19 -2.57 -15.64 6.21
N ILE A 20 -1.58 -15.73 5.33
CA ILE A 20 -1.59 -15.00 4.05
C ILE A 20 -2.69 -15.55 3.13
N GLY A 21 -2.86 -16.88 3.09
CA GLY A 21 -3.93 -17.52 2.32
C GLY A 21 -5.32 -17.06 2.76
N THR A 22 -5.62 -17.14 4.05
CA THR A 22 -6.92 -16.69 4.59
C THR A 22 -7.16 -15.20 4.37
N LEU A 23 -6.13 -14.35 4.51
CA LEU A 23 -6.26 -12.93 4.22
C LEU A 23 -6.61 -12.69 2.74
N THR A 24 -5.94 -13.39 1.83
CA THR A 24 -6.17 -13.24 0.38
C THR A 24 -7.60 -13.63 0.02
N GLU A 25 -8.11 -14.75 0.55
CA GLU A 25 -9.52 -15.16 0.37
C GLU A 25 -10.50 -14.09 0.88
N THR A 26 -10.23 -13.53 2.06
CA THR A 26 -11.08 -12.46 2.64
C THR A 26 -11.07 -11.19 1.79
N LEU A 27 -9.90 -10.82 1.24
CA LEU A 27 -9.77 -9.66 0.35
C LEU A 27 -10.56 -9.86 -0.95
N ASP A 28 -10.55 -11.06 -1.51
CA ASP A 28 -11.33 -11.42 -2.70
C ASP A 28 -12.85 -11.37 -2.40
N GLU A 29 -13.29 -11.88 -1.25
CA GLU A 29 -14.68 -11.77 -0.81
C GLU A 29 -15.14 -10.31 -0.70
N TRP A 30 -14.33 -9.45 -0.09
CA TRP A 30 -14.62 -8.01 0.03
C TRP A 30 -14.64 -7.30 -1.34
N ALA A 31 -13.73 -7.67 -2.24
CA ALA A 31 -13.73 -7.14 -3.60
C ALA A 31 -15.00 -7.54 -4.37
N ASN A 32 -15.52 -8.76 -4.17
CA ASN A 32 -16.74 -9.25 -4.81
C ASN A 32 -18.00 -8.46 -4.40
N ILE A 33 -18.02 -7.87 -3.20
CA ILE A 33 -19.10 -6.99 -2.74
C ILE A 33 -18.75 -5.50 -2.91
N ALA A 34 -17.77 -5.18 -3.76
CA ALA A 34 -17.36 -3.83 -4.13
C ALA A 34 -16.87 -2.95 -2.97
N LEU A 35 -16.29 -3.55 -1.93
CA LEU A 35 -15.59 -2.79 -0.88
C LEU A 35 -14.19 -2.42 -1.35
N ARG A 36 -13.72 -1.23 -0.97
CA ARG A 36 -12.32 -0.86 -1.16
C ARG A 36 -11.47 -1.51 -0.09
N THR A 37 -10.54 -2.36 -0.51
CA THR A 37 -9.63 -3.04 0.41
C THR A 37 -8.32 -2.28 0.55
N LEU A 38 -7.76 -2.27 1.77
CA LEU A 38 -6.41 -1.75 2.04
C LEU A 38 -5.69 -2.71 2.97
N VAL A 39 -4.50 -3.15 2.57
CA VAL A 39 -3.60 -3.96 3.40
C VAL A 39 -2.57 -3.06 4.06
N PHE A 40 -2.28 -3.28 5.34
CA PHE A 40 -1.28 -2.52 6.08
C PHE A 40 -0.27 -3.47 6.74
N ALA A 41 0.99 -3.06 6.67
CA ALA A 41 2.15 -3.76 7.20
C ALA A 41 3.08 -2.73 7.84
N LYS A 42 3.93 -3.17 8.77
CA LYS A 42 4.89 -2.31 9.44
C LYS A 42 6.27 -2.96 9.42
N ARG A 43 7.31 -2.15 9.58
CA ARG A 43 8.65 -2.63 9.91
C ARG A 43 9.20 -1.76 11.01
N ASP A 44 9.75 -2.39 12.04
CA ASP A 44 10.42 -1.66 13.11
C ASP A 44 11.84 -1.30 12.61
N LEU A 45 12.14 0.00 12.59
CA LEU A 45 13.39 0.53 12.02
C LEU A 45 14.32 1.00 13.17
N PRO A 46 15.52 0.41 13.31
CA PRO A 46 16.48 0.88 14.30
C PRO A 46 16.94 2.32 14.01
N GLU A 47 17.16 3.11 15.06
CA GLU A 47 17.60 4.51 14.96
C GLU A 47 18.93 4.64 14.21
N GLU A 48 19.84 3.68 14.40
CA GLU A 48 21.13 3.58 13.71
C GLU A 48 21.01 3.46 12.18
N VAL A 49 19.88 2.92 11.70
CA VAL A 49 19.57 2.80 10.26
C VAL A 49 18.77 4.01 9.79
N PHE A 50 17.85 4.50 10.62
CA PHE A 50 16.98 5.62 10.29
C PHE A 50 17.77 6.92 10.09
N GLU A 51 18.63 7.31 11.04
CA GLU A 51 19.37 8.57 11.01
C GLU A 51 20.17 8.79 9.70
N PRO A 52 21.04 7.86 9.26
CA PRO A 52 21.79 8.05 8.01
C PRO A 52 20.89 8.02 6.77
N TRP A 53 19.83 7.20 6.77
CA TRP A 53 18.85 7.19 5.68
C TRP A 53 18.10 8.53 5.59
N PHE A 54 17.70 9.08 6.73
CA PHE A 54 16.94 10.32 6.82
C PHE A 54 17.76 11.53 6.35
N GLY A 55 19.07 11.55 6.64
CA GLY A 55 19.99 12.53 6.06
C GLY A 55 20.00 12.49 4.53
N ARG A 56 20.18 11.30 3.93
CA ARG A 56 20.13 11.11 2.46
C ARG A 56 18.77 11.55 1.88
N TYR A 57 17.69 11.24 2.59
CA TYR A 57 16.33 11.60 2.17
C TYR A 57 16.09 13.11 2.22
N GLN A 58 16.57 13.81 3.26
CA GLN A 58 16.51 15.26 3.35
C GLN A 58 17.31 15.94 2.24
N ASP A 59 18.51 15.45 1.95
CA ASP A 59 19.35 15.97 0.87
C ASP A 59 18.65 15.82 -0.48
N ALA A 60 18.14 14.61 -0.78
CA ALA A 60 17.43 14.32 -2.02
C ALA A 60 16.13 15.14 -2.18
N THR A 61 15.38 15.34 -1.09
CA THR A 61 14.13 16.13 -1.12
C THR A 61 14.36 17.64 -1.14
N SER A 62 15.56 18.10 -0.78
CA SER A 62 15.97 19.51 -0.89
C SER A 62 16.61 19.84 -2.25
N ASP A 63 17.06 18.83 -3.00
CA ASP A 63 17.61 19.00 -4.34
C ASP A 63 16.50 19.24 -5.38
N GLN A 64 16.54 20.42 -6.00
CA GLN A 64 15.58 20.82 -7.03
C GLN A 64 15.64 19.92 -8.27
N ALA A 65 16.81 19.38 -8.63
CA ALA A 65 16.95 18.49 -9.77
C ALA A 65 16.21 17.15 -9.52
N GLU A 66 16.36 16.58 -8.33
CA GLU A 66 15.68 15.33 -7.95
C GLU A 66 14.16 15.52 -7.85
N LEU A 67 13.70 16.64 -7.29
CA LEU A 67 12.28 16.99 -7.27
C LEU A 67 11.69 17.14 -8.70
N LEU A 68 12.44 17.72 -9.63
CA LEU A 68 12.00 17.86 -11.02
C LEU A 68 11.91 16.50 -11.73
N LYS A 69 12.88 15.61 -11.51
CA LYS A 69 12.85 14.23 -12.03
C LYS A 69 11.64 13.48 -11.48
N MET A 70 11.42 13.53 -10.17
CA MET A 70 10.26 12.91 -9.51
C MET A 70 8.94 13.37 -10.11
N ARG A 71 8.76 14.68 -10.33
CA ARG A 71 7.52 15.23 -10.94
C ARG A 71 7.30 14.80 -12.38
N LYS A 72 8.37 14.51 -13.12
CA LYS A 72 8.31 13.99 -14.49
C LYS A 72 8.14 12.47 -14.55
N GLY A 73 8.17 11.78 -13.41
CA GLY A 73 8.17 10.31 -13.35
C GLY A 73 9.49 9.70 -13.83
N GLU A 74 10.59 10.46 -13.80
CA GLU A 74 11.92 9.97 -14.14
C GLU A 74 12.57 9.32 -12.91
N ALA A 75 13.54 8.43 -13.13
CA ALA A 75 14.34 7.84 -12.06
C ALA A 75 15.01 8.93 -11.22
N ASN A 76 14.88 8.83 -9.90
CA ASN A 76 15.32 9.85 -8.96
C ASN A 76 15.62 9.21 -7.59
N ALA A 77 16.52 9.84 -6.85
CA ALA A 77 16.97 9.34 -5.56
C ALA A 77 15.86 9.29 -4.51
N ILE A 78 14.83 10.14 -4.61
CA ILE A 78 13.73 10.20 -3.62
C ILE A 78 12.93 8.88 -3.65
N VAL A 79 12.55 8.43 -4.84
CA VAL A 79 11.79 7.17 -5.02
C VAL A 79 12.67 5.97 -4.64
N ASP A 80 13.94 5.97 -5.04
CA ASP A 80 14.87 4.89 -4.69
C ASP A 80 15.06 4.76 -3.17
N LEU A 81 15.17 5.89 -2.47
CA LEU A 81 15.27 5.93 -1.00
C LEU A 81 13.98 5.48 -0.31
N GLN A 82 12.81 5.81 -0.87
CA GLN A 82 11.53 5.31 -0.35
C GLN A 82 11.45 3.78 -0.49
N ALA A 83 11.81 3.26 -1.66
CA ALA A 83 11.84 1.83 -1.92
C ALA A 83 12.82 1.08 -1.01
N GLU A 84 13.95 1.71 -0.62
CA GLU A 84 14.91 1.16 0.35
C GLU A 84 14.23 0.86 1.71
N LEU A 85 13.23 1.65 2.10
CA LEU A 85 12.49 1.41 3.35
C LEU A 85 11.28 0.49 3.22
N GLU A 86 10.69 0.41 2.02
CA GLU A 86 9.50 -0.38 1.72
C GLU A 86 9.86 -1.84 1.41
N CYS A 87 10.61 -2.50 2.30
CA CYS A 87 10.98 -3.91 2.16
C CYS A 87 10.94 -4.63 3.51
N SER A 88 10.81 -5.97 3.49
CA SER A 88 10.79 -6.81 4.69
C SER A 88 9.75 -6.36 5.73
N LEU A 89 8.53 -6.11 5.27
CA LEU A 89 7.44 -5.65 6.13
C LEU A 89 6.76 -6.83 6.84
N THR A 90 6.30 -6.61 8.07
CA THR A 90 5.45 -7.53 8.81
C THR A 90 3.98 -7.14 8.64
N LEU A 91 3.19 -8.01 8.03
CA LEU A 91 1.74 -7.87 7.86
C LEU A 91 1.07 -7.59 9.21
N GLN A 92 0.20 -6.58 9.24
CA GLN A 92 -0.59 -6.23 10.43
C GLN A 92 -2.07 -6.52 10.21
N GLY A 93 -2.56 -6.39 8.96
CA GLY A 93 -3.92 -6.76 8.61
C GLY A 93 -4.43 -6.04 7.38
N ALA A 94 -5.76 -6.06 7.21
CA ALA A 94 -6.44 -5.34 6.15
C ALA A 94 -7.73 -4.68 6.65
N THR A 95 -8.19 -3.69 5.89
CA THR A 95 -9.47 -3.01 6.09
C THR A 95 -10.29 -3.09 4.82
N ALA A 96 -11.61 -3.01 4.97
CA ALA A 96 -12.57 -2.87 3.88
C ALA A 96 -13.42 -1.63 4.13
N ILE A 97 -13.45 -0.74 3.15
CA ILE A 97 -14.17 0.54 3.23
C ILE A 97 -15.32 0.49 2.22
N GLU A 98 -16.53 0.65 2.74
CA GLU A 98 -17.72 0.78 1.91
C GLU A 98 -17.88 2.24 1.46
N ASP A 99 -17.87 2.46 0.16
CA ASP A 99 -18.29 3.74 -0.41
C ASP A 99 -19.81 3.78 -0.44
N LYS A 100 -20.41 4.49 0.52
CA LYS A 100 -21.87 4.64 0.57
C LYS A 100 -22.38 5.30 -0.70
N LEU A 101 -23.32 4.62 -1.35
CA LEU A 101 -24.09 5.17 -2.47
C LEU A 101 -25.13 6.17 -1.96
N GLN A 102 -25.59 7.04 -2.85
CA GLN A 102 -26.76 7.88 -2.57
C GLN A 102 -28.02 7.00 -2.48
N ASP A 103 -28.99 7.43 -1.69
CA ASP A 103 -30.28 6.76 -1.56
C ASP A 103 -30.98 6.63 -2.93
N GLY A 104 -31.57 5.46 -3.20
CA GLY A 104 -32.31 5.18 -4.44
C GLY A 104 -31.46 4.78 -5.66
N VAL A 105 -30.14 4.87 -5.58
CA VAL A 105 -29.24 4.43 -6.67
C VAL A 105 -29.40 2.94 -7.03
N PRO A 106 -29.51 2.00 -6.06
CA PRO A 106 -29.67 0.58 -6.39
C PRO A 106 -30.99 0.26 -7.12
N GLU A 107 -32.07 0.94 -6.72
CA GLU A 107 -33.40 0.78 -7.29
C GLU A 107 -33.44 1.25 -8.75
N ILE A 108 -32.93 2.46 -9.01
CA ILE A 108 -32.88 3.03 -10.37
C ILE A 108 -32.00 2.17 -11.29
N LEU A 109 -30.88 1.63 -10.79
CA LEU A 109 -30.03 0.70 -11.55
C LEU A 109 -30.74 -0.60 -11.91
N SER A 110 -31.61 -1.10 -11.04
CA SER A 110 -32.43 -2.29 -11.31
C SER A 110 -33.46 -2.00 -12.40
N ASP A 111 -34.13 -0.85 -12.34
CA ASP A 111 -35.15 -0.44 -13.31
C ASP A 111 -34.56 -0.21 -14.71
N LEU A 112 -33.35 0.33 -14.80
CA LEU A 112 -32.63 0.54 -16.08
C LEU A 112 -32.14 -0.76 -16.74
N ARG A 113 -32.03 -1.85 -15.98
CA ARG A 113 -31.60 -3.17 -16.47
C ARG A 113 -32.77 -4.06 -16.88
N ALA A 114 -34.02 -3.66 -16.61
CA ALA A 114 -35.25 -4.34 -16.99
C ALA A 114 -35.72 -3.92 -18.39
#